data_AF-A0A937WP77-F1
#
_entry.id   AF-A0A937WP77-F1
#
_cell.length_a   1.000
_cell.length_b   1.000
_cell.length_c   1.000
_cell.angle_alpha   90.00
_cell.angle_beta   90.00
_cell.angle_gamma   90.00
#
_symmetry.space_group_name_H-M   'P 1'
#
loop_
_entity.id
_entity.type
_entity.pdbx_description
1 polymer ?
#
loop_
_entity_poly.entity_id
_entity_poly.type
_entity_poly.pdbx_seq_one_letter_code
_entity_poly.pdbx_strand_id
1 'polypeptide(L)' 'MVTRERLSIDVLPEEHRQIKAYAALHGETIREYVLESIKERLRHESEQKDILSLTASLDKDPVLKKLWHNKKDAAYDRA' A
#
# COMPACT_ATOMS: atom_id res chain seq x y z
N MET A 1 -26.14 -4.11 12.46
CA MET A 1 -26.44 -3.67 11.08
C MET A 1 -25.29 -2.80 10.62
N VAL A 2 -24.70 -3.07 9.46
CA VAL A 2 -23.65 -2.19 8.89
C VAL A 2 -24.35 -0.98 8.26
N THR A 3 -24.17 0.20 8.86
CA THR A 3 -24.65 1.46 8.30
C THR A 3 -23.69 1.93 7.20
N ARG A 4 -24.21 2.10 5.97
CA ARG A 4 -23.43 2.68 4.86
C ARG A 4 -23.66 4.18 4.82
N GLU A 5 -22.60 4.95 4.98
CA GLU A 5 -22.61 6.40 4.82
C GLU A 5 -22.39 6.78 3.35
N ARG A 6 -23.02 7.87 2.91
CA ARG A 6 -22.87 8.39 1.56
C ARG A 6 -21.70 9.37 1.52
N LEU A 7 -20.69 9.07 0.70
CA LEU A 7 -19.62 9.98 0.35
C LEU A 7 -19.90 10.58 -1.04
N SER A 8 -19.89 11.91 -1.14
CA SER A 8 -19.95 12.63 -2.42
C SER A 8 -18.56 13.20 -2.70
N ILE A 9 -18.07 13.01 -3.92
CA ILE A 9 -16.73 13.44 -4.35
C ILE A 9 -16.90 14.22 -5.64
N ASP A 10 -16.43 15.46 -5.65
CA ASP A 10 -16.32 16.25 -6.87
C ASP A 10 -15.06 15.83 -7.62
N VAL A 11 -15.22 15.48 -8.88
CA VAL A 11 -14.13 15.03 -9.76
C VAL A 11 -14.19 15.80 -11.06
N LEU A 12 -13.03 16.02 -11.67
CA LEU A 12 -12.97 16.60 -13.01
C LEU A 12 -13.61 15.63 -14.02
N PRO A 13 -14.18 16.14 -15.13
CA PRO A 13 -14.79 15.29 -16.15
C PRO A 13 -13.84 14.24 -16.71
N GLU A 14 -12.54 14.57 -16.77
CA GLU A 14 -11.48 13.69 -17.25
C GLU A 14 -11.22 12.53 -16.30
N GLU A 15 -11.12 12.83 -15.00
CA GLU A 15 -10.97 11.82 -13.94
C GLU A 15 -12.18 10.89 -13.91
N HIS A 16 -13.39 11.45 -14.00
CA HIS A 16 -14.61 10.63 -14.07
C HIS A 16 -14.61 9.69 -15.28
N ARG A 17 -14.16 10.15 -16.45
CA ARG A 17 -14.03 9.30 -17.65
C ARG A 17 -13.02 8.16 -17.43
N GLN A 18 -11.88 8.47 -16.82
CA GLN A 18 -10.86 7.46 -16.51
C GLN A 18 -11.38 6.43 -15.51
N ILE A 19 -11.97 6.88 -14.39
CA ILE A 19 -12.55 6.00 -13.37
C ILE A 19 -13.59 5.07 -14.02
N LYS A 20 -14.48 5.61 -14.86
CA LYS A 20 -15.49 4.81 -15.55
C LYS A 20 -14.87 3.77 -16.49
N ALA A 21 -13.83 4.14 -17.24
CA ALA A 21 -13.15 3.23 -18.15
C ALA A 21 -12.46 2.09 -17.41
N TYR A 22 -11.74 2.38 -16.32
CA TYR A 22 -11.08 1.36 -15.51
C TYR A 22 -12.06 0.48 -14.75
N ALA A 23 -13.15 1.04 -14.20
CA ALA A 23 -14.20 0.24 -13.57
C ALA A 23 -14.81 -0.75 -14.58
N ALA A 24 -15.10 -0.29 -15.80
CA ALA A 24 -15.59 -1.16 -16.87
C ALA A 24 -14.57 -2.25 -17.27
N LEU A 25 -13.27 -1.92 -17.32
CA LEU A 25 -12.20 -2.87 -17.62
C LEU A 25 -12.13 -4.01 -16.59
N HIS A 26 -12.37 -3.71 -15.31
CA HIS A 26 -12.37 -4.69 -14.23
C HIS A 26 -13.73 -5.37 -14.03
N GLY A 27 -14.76 -4.99 -14.80
CA GLY A 27 -16.11 -5.53 -14.67
C GLY A 27 -16.85 -5.06 -13.41
N GLU A 28 -16.44 -3.93 -12.84
CA GLU A 28 -16.93 -3.39 -11.57
C GLU A 28 -17.79 -2.15 -11.79
N THR A 29 -18.66 -1.85 -10.81
CA THR A 29 -19.30 -0.53 -10.77
C THR A 29 -18.27 0.53 -10.35
N ILE A 30 -18.50 1.79 -10.75
CA ILE A 30 -17.66 2.92 -10.33
C ILE A 30 -17.49 2.97 -8.80
N ARG A 31 -18.55 2.65 -8.05
CA ARG A 31 -18.52 2.61 -6.59
C ARG A 31 -17.55 1.55 -6.07
N GLU A 32 -17.65 0.32 -6.59
CA GLU A 32 -16.81 -0.80 -6.17
C GLU A 32 -15.36 -0.51 -6.50
N TYR A 33 -15.09 -0.11 -7.74
CA TYR A 33 -13.75 0.23 -8.20
C TYR A 33 -13.08 1.29 -7.32
N VAL A 34 -13.79 2.39 -7.02
CA VAL A 34 -13.26 3.45 -6.16
C VAL A 34 -13.03 2.95 -4.72
N LEU A 35 -13.95 2.17 -4.16
CA LEU A 35 -13.79 1.66 -2.80
C LEU A 35 -12.64 0.67 -2.68
N GLU A 36 -12.50 -0.27 -3.61
CA GLU A 36 -11.41 -1.24 -3.61
C GLU A 36 -10.06 -0.55 -3.85
N SER A 37 -9.99 0.41 -4.77
CA SER A 37 -8.79 1.24 -4.98
C SER A 37 -8.35 1.95 -3.71
N ILE A 38 -9.29 2.52 -2.94
CA ILE A 38 -8.98 3.19 -1.67
C ILE A 38 -8.51 2.18 -0.62
N LYS A 39 -9.18 1.04 -0.48
CA LYS A 39 -8.78 -0.01 0.48
C LYS A 39 -7.40 -0.55 0.17
N GLU A 40 -7.10 -0.80 -1.10
CA GLU A 40 -5.81 -1.29 -1.55
C GLU A 40 -4.71 -0.27 -1.25
N ARG A 41 -4.96 1.01 -1.51
CA ARG A 41 -4.04 2.08 -1.13
C ARG A 41 -3.81 2.15 0.38
N LEU A 42 -4.87 2.08 1.18
CA LEU A 42 -4.77 2.09 2.64
C LEU A 42 -3.98 0.88 3.17
N ARG A 43 -4.21 -0.30 2.59
CA ARG A 43 -3.47 -1.53 2.91
C ARG A 43 -1.97 -1.32 2.63
N HIS A 44 -1.62 -0.85 1.43
CA HIS A 44 -0.23 -0.57 1.09
C HIS A 44 0.43 0.47 1.98
N GLU A 45 -0.27 1.55 2.33
CA GLU A 45 0.26 2.56 3.25
C GLU A 45 0.45 2.01 4.68
N SER A 46 -0.42 1.11 5.15
CA SER A 46 -0.26 0.44 6.44
C SER A 46 0.92 -0.53 6.43
N GLU A 47 1.05 -1.36 5.39
CA GLU A 47 2.17 -2.28 5.22
C GLU A 47 3.50 -1.52 5.17
N GLN A 48 3.56 -0.39 4.45
CA GLN A 48 4.75 0.46 4.40
C GLN A 48 5.09 1.05 5.77
N LYS A 49 4.10 1.52 6.53
CA LYS A 49 4.32 2.02 7.90
C LYS A 49 4.84 0.92 8.83
N ASP A 50 4.30 -0.28 8.72
CA ASP A 50 4.73 -1.43 9.53
C ASP A 50 6.17 -1.80 9.21
N ILE A 51 6.55 -1.86 7.93
CA ILE A 51 7.94 -2.09 7.48
C ILE A 51 8.88 -1.01 8.04
N LEU A 52 8.48 0.27 7.95
CA LEU A 52 9.26 1.38 8.49
C LEU A 52 9.41 1.29 10.01
N SER A 53 8.37 0.88 10.72
CA SER A 53 8.42 0.70 12.18
C SER A 53 9.35 -0.46 12.60
N LEU A 54 9.33 -1.56 11.85
CA LEU A 54 10.17 -2.73 12.10
C LEU A 54 11.64 -2.42 11.83
N THR A 55 11.93 -1.76 10.70
CA THR A 55 13.29 -1.33 10.34
C THR A 55 13.85 -0.27 11.30
N ALA A 56 13.03 0.69 11.73
CA ALA A 56 13.42 1.65 12.75
C ALA A 56 13.69 1.01 14.13
N SER A 57 13.08 -0.14 14.42
CA SER A 57 13.33 -0.91 15.64
C SER A 57 14.58 -1.78 15.53
N LEU A 58 14.87 -2.33 14.35
CA LEU A 58 16.10 -3.06 14.03
C LEU A 58 17.36 -2.20 14.21
N ASP A 59 17.30 -0.92 13.85
CA ASP A 59 18.42 0.02 14.04
C ASP A 59 18.70 0.36 15.51
N LYS A 60 17.73 0.11 16.40
CA LYS A 60 17.83 0.38 17.84
C LYS A 60 18.36 -0.82 18.64
N ASP A 61 18.38 -2.02 18.06
CA ASP A 61 18.92 -3.21 18.71
C ASP A 61 20.39 -3.45 18.27
N PRO A 62 21.38 -3.23 19.16
CA PRO A 62 22.79 -3.36 18.83
C PRO A 62 23.21 -4.81 18.50
N VAL A 63 22.47 -5.82 18.97
CA VAL A 63 22.72 -7.23 18.67
C VAL A 63 22.21 -7.57 17.28
N LEU A 64 20.97 -7.17 16.96
CA LEU A 64 20.39 -7.39 15.62
C LEU A 64 21.16 -6.62 14.55
N LYS A 65 21.58 -5.38 14.82
CA LYS A 65 22.44 -4.60 13.92
C LYS A 65 23.77 -5.30 13.60
N LYS A 66 24.37 -5.96 14.59
CA LYS A 66 25.62 -6.71 14.43
C LYS A 66 25.41 -8.01 13.65
N LEU A 67 24.28 -8.69 13.85
CA LEU A 67 23.92 -9.90 13.12
C LEU A 67 23.48 -9.62 11.68
N TRP A 68 22.89 -8.46 11.40
CA TRP A 68 22.56 -8.00 10.04
C TRP A 68 23.82 -7.68 9.22
N HIS A 69 24.88 -7.16 9.86
CA HIS A 69 26.22 -7.04 9.27
C HIS A 69 26.97 -8.38 9.27
N ASN A 70 26.32 -9.43 8.77
CA ASN A 70 26.92 -10.76 8.72
C ASN A 70 27.94 -10.85 7.58
N LYS A 71 29.21 -11.09 7.92
CA LYS A 71 30.30 -11.28 6.95
C LYS A 71 30.05 -12.43 5.96
N LYS A 72 29.16 -13.39 6.27
CA LYS A 72 28.80 -14.48 5.34
C LYS A 72 27.94 -13.99 4.17
N ASP A 73 27.14 -12.94 4.37
CA ASP A 73 26.21 -12.46 3.35
C ASP A 73 26.92 -11.61 2.29
N ALA A 74 28.12 -11.08 2.60
CA ALA A 74 29.02 -10.43 1.65
C ALA A 74 29.50 -11.34 0.50
N ALA A 75 29.29 -12.64 0.61
CA ALA A 75 29.52 -13.58 -0.49
C ALA A 75 28.50 -13.41 -1.64
N TYR A 76 27.33 -12.84 -1.36
CA TYR A 76 26.24 -12.64 -2.34
C TYR A 76 26.17 -11.21 -2.91
N ASP A 77 26.93 -10.25 -2.36
CA ASP A 77 27.00 -8.86 -2.87
C ASP A 77 27.71 -8.72 -4.22
N ARG A 78 28.37 -9.79 -4.69
CA ARG A 78 29.07 -9.87 -5.97
C ARG A 78 28.26 -10.69 -6.97
N ALA A 79 27.10 -10.18 -7.38
CA ALA A 79 26.32 -10.70 -8.51
C ALA A 79 26.06 -9.58 -9.52
#